data_AF-A0AA95H0X5-F1
#
_entry.id   AF-A0AA95H0X5-F1
#
_cell.length_a   1.000
_cell.length_b   1.000
_cell.length_c   1.000
_cell.angle_alpha   90.00
_cell.angle_beta   90.00
_cell.angle_gamma   90.00
#
_symmetry.space_group_name_H-M   'P 1'
#
loop_
_entity.id
_entity.type
_entity.pdbx_description
1 polymer ?
#
loop_
_entity_poly.entity_id
_entity_poly.type
_entity_poly.pdbx_seq_one_letter_code
_entity_poly.pdbx_strand_id
1 'polypeptide(L)'
;MNLETEHNIFGKIKKFTEEDNEICEQKAESIYQSLLDTEIANFFSNQTDSDEWLLAIQITDSFQNSLYELSANLAKIKHAKEFLPEYYEYEAA
;
A
#
# COMPACT_ATOMS: atom_id res chain seq x y z
N MET A 1 8.13 -11.62 -7.41
CA MET A 1 7.01 -12.50 -7.01
C MET A 1 6.66 -13.33 -8.23
N ASN A 2 6.35 -14.63 -8.09
CA ASN A 2 5.95 -15.43 -9.26
C ASN A 2 4.46 -15.22 -9.58
N LEU A 3 4.05 -15.52 -10.82
CA LEU A 3 2.67 -15.33 -11.28
C LEU A 3 1.65 -16.11 -10.44
N GLU A 4 2.03 -17.27 -9.90
CA GLU A 4 1.18 -18.09 -9.03
C GLU A 4 0.89 -17.40 -7.70
N THR A 5 1.90 -16.80 -7.06
CA THR A 5 1.75 -16.04 -5.83
C THR A 5 0.86 -14.82 -6.06
N GLU A 6 1.06 -14.11 -7.18
CA GLU A 6 0.18 -12.99 -7.57
C GLU A 6 -1.26 -13.44 -7.72
N HIS A 7 -1.50 -14.54 -8.45
CA HIS A 7 -2.83 -15.08 -8.67
C HIS A 7 -3.50 -15.49 -7.35
N ASN A 8 -2.76 -16.12 -6.44
CA ASN A 8 -3.26 -16.52 -5.12
C ASN A 8 -3.61 -15.32 -4.25
N ILE A 9 -2.79 -14.27 -4.26
CA ILE A 9 -3.08 -13.01 -3.54
C ILE A 9 -4.36 -12.37 -4.08
N PHE A 10 -4.47 -12.20 -5.41
CA PHE A 10 -5.69 -11.64 -6.00
C PHE A 10 -6.93 -12.51 -5.74
N GLY A 11 -6.76 -13.83 -5.77
CA GLY A 11 -7.83 -14.78 -5.44
C GLY A 11 -8.30 -14.67 -3.99
N LYS A 12 -7.39 -14.39 -3.05
CA LYS A 12 -7.70 -14.12 -1.63
C LYS A 12 -8.40 -12.78 -1.47
N ILE A 13 -7.88 -11.71 -2.06
CA ILE A 13 -8.48 -10.36 -1.99
C ILE A 13 -9.93 -10.39 -2.49
N LYS A 14 -10.22 -11.11 -3.57
CA LYS A 14 -11.59 -11.27 -4.11
C LYS A 14 -12.57 -11.97 -3.15
N LYS A 15 -12.08 -12.62 -2.10
CA LYS A 15 -12.85 -13.38 -1.12
C LYS A 15 -12.80 -12.77 0.28
N PHE A 16 -12.31 -11.53 0.42
CA PHE A 16 -12.27 -10.83 1.70
C PHE A 16 -13.66 -10.71 2.31
N THR A 17 -13.73 -10.97 3.61
CA THR A 17 -14.90 -10.70 4.43
C THR A 17 -15.04 -9.21 4.73
N GLU A 18 -16.15 -8.80 5.34
CA GLU A 18 -16.29 -7.42 5.85
C GLU A 18 -15.22 -7.10 6.89
N GLU A 19 -14.94 -8.04 7.81
CA GLU A 19 -13.89 -7.90 8.83
C GLU A 19 -12.49 -7.73 8.21
N ASP A 20 -12.17 -8.49 7.16
CA ASP A 20 -10.91 -8.32 6.43
C ASP A 20 -10.78 -6.92 5.82
N ASN A 21 -11.88 -6.37 5.28
CA ASN A 21 -11.89 -5.04 4.70
C ASN A 21 -11.72 -3.97 5.78
N GLU A 22 -12.37 -4.09 6.94
CA GLU A 22 -12.19 -3.16 8.06
C GLU A 22 -10.75 -3.15 8.57
N ILE A 23 -10.12 -4.33 8.71
CA ILE A 23 -8.70 -4.42 9.07
C ILE A 23 -7.82 -3.75 8.00
N CYS A 24 -8.12 -3.96 6.73
CA CYS A 24 -7.38 -3.35 5.63
C CYS A 24 -7.55 -1.82 5.61
N GLU A 25 -8.72 -1.29 5.90
CA GLU A 25 -8.95 0.17 5.99
C GLU A 25 -8.10 0.81 7.09
N GLN A 26 -8.06 0.19 8.28
CA GLN A 26 -7.21 0.66 9.38
C GLN A 26 -5.71 0.60 9.01
N LYS A 27 -5.28 -0.50 8.38
CA LYS A 27 -3.90 -0.65 7.87
C LYS A 27 -3.58 0.38 6.77
N ALA A 28 -4.54 0.67 5.89
CA ALA A 28 -4.40 1.63 4.80
C ALA A 28 -4.18 3.05 5.34
N GLU A 29 -4.95 3.46 6.35
CA GLU A 29 -4.79 4.75 7.01
C GLU A 29 -3.38 4.88 7.62
N SER A 30 -2.90 3.84 8.33
CA SER A 30 -1.55 3.85 8.88
C SER A 30 -0.47 3.98 7.80
N ILE A 31 -0.62 3.27 6.67
CA ILE A 31 0.34 3.35 5.54
C ILE A 31 0.29 4.75 4.91
N TYR A 32 -0.91 5.29 4.71
CA TYR A 32 -1.12 6.62 4.15
C TYR A 32 -0.44 7.70 5.01
N GLN A 33 -0.65 7.68 6.32
CA GLN A 33 -0.01 8.61 7.24
C GLN A 33 1.52 8.45 7.25
N SER A 34 2.05 7.23 7.18
CA SER A 34 3.51 7.01 7.06
C SER A 34 4.10 7.54 5.74
N LEU A 35 3.33 7.48 4.64
CA LEU A 35 3.75 8.05 3.35
C LEU A 35 3.62 9.58 3.30
N LEU A 36 2.76 10.15 4.14
CA LEU A 36 2.70 11.60 4.37
C LEU A 36 3.78 12.09 5.34
N ASP A 37 4.42 11.18 6.07
CA ASP A 37 5.39 11.55 7.09
C ASP A 37 6.58 12.32 6.50
N THR A 38 7.13 13.15 7.36
CA THR A 38 8.02 14.29 7.13
C THR A 38 9.22 14.00 6.22
N GLU A 39 9.64 12.74 6.04
CA GLU A 39 10.73 12.38 5.12
C GLU A 39 10.38 12.57 3.64
N ILE A 40 9.16 12.28 3.20
CA ILE A 40 8.76 12.55 1.80
C ILE A 40 8.62 14.05 1.59
N ALA A 41 8.05 14.78 2.55
CA ALA A 41 8.02 16.24 2.53
C ALA A 41 9.44 16.84 2.52
N ASN A 42 10.37 16.30 3.32
CA ASN A 42 11.77 16.74 3.40
C ASN A 42 12.60 16.37 2.15
N PHE A 43 12.30 15.25 1.49
CA PHE A 43 12.96 14.85 0.24
C PHE A 43 12.71 15.88 -0.87
N PHE A 44 11.49 16.42 -0.92
CA PHE A 44 11.15 17.49 -1.85
C PHE A 44 11.62 18.87 -1.36
N SER A 45 11.53 19.18 -0.07
CA SER A 45 11.97 20.49 0.47
C SER A 45 13.48 20.77 0.37
N ASN A 46 14.29 19.77 0.06
CA ASN A 46 15.75 19.91 -0.13
C ASN A 46 16.14 20.19 -1.59
N GLN A 47 15.17 20.36 -2.50
CA GLN A 47 15.41 20.66 -3.91
C GLN A 47 15.36 22.17 -4.13
N THR A 48 16.51 22.83 -4.08
CA THR A 48 16.67 24.30 -4.02
C THR A 48 16.06 25.15 -5.14
N ASP A 49 15.39 24.57 -6.15
CA ASP A 49 14.69 25.29 -7.21
C ASP A 49 13.39 24.60 -7.71
N SER A 50 12.90 23.54 -7.05
CA SER A 50 11.83 22.68 -7.61
C SER A 50 10.43 22.85 -6.97
N ASP A 51 10.25 23.75 -6.01
CA ASP A 51 9.37 23.39 -4.89
C ASP A 51 7.92 23.88 -4.91
N GLU A 52 7.53 24.93 -5.62
CA GLU A 52 6.13 25.38 -5.55
C GLU A 52 5.15 24.43 -6.26
N TRP A 53 5.51 23.90 -7.43
CA TRP A 53 4.64 22.99 -8.18
C TRP A 53 4.62 21.58 -7.58
N LEU A 54 5.72 21.12 -6.99
CA LEU A 54 5.80 19.84 -6.29
C LEU A 54 5.02 19.87 -4.97
N LEU A 55 5.14 20.96 -4.19
CA LEU A 55 4.27 21.19 -3.03
C LEU A 55 2.80 21.32 -3.47
N ALA A 56 2.51 22.07 -4.55
CA ALA A 56 1.15 22.20 -5.08
C ALA A 56 0.55 20.85 -5.49
N ILE A 57 1.34 19.94 -6.08
CA ILE A 57 0.90 18.58 -6.41
C ILE A 57 0.53 17.81 -5.14
N GLN A 58 1.30 17.91 -4.05
CA GLN A 58 1.00 17.21 -2.79
C GLN A 58 -0.30 17.67 -2.10
N ILE A 59 -0.72 18.90 -2.31
CA ILE A 59 -2.01 19.45 -1.83
C ILE A 59 -3.16 19.26 -2.80
N THR A 60 -2.93 18.73 -4.02
CA THR A 60 -4.05 18.41 -4.90
C THR A 60 -4.83 17.20 -4.39
N ASP A 61 -6.14 17.33 -4.34
CA ASP A 61 -7.06 16.23 -4.02
C ASP A 61 -6.76 14.99 -4.87
N SER A 62 -6.40 15.18 -6.15
CA SER A 62 -6.04 14.07 -7.05
C SER A 62 -4.82 13.27 -6.59
N PHE A 63 -3.78 13.92 -6.08
CA PHE A 63 -2.59 13.24 -5.58
C PHE A 63 -2.89 12.52 -4.27
N GLN A 64 -3.58 13.20 -3.35
CA GLN A 64 -3.95 12.62 -2.06
C GLN A 64 -4.88 11.40 -2.23
N ASN A 65 -5.85 11.48 -3.15
CA ASN A 65 -6.71 10.36 -3.50
C ASN A 65 -5.92 9.19 -4.10
N SER A 66 -4.99 9.46 -5.02
CA SER A 66 -4.14 8.42 -5.62
C SER A 66 -3.24 7.75 -4.57
N LEU A 67 -2.71 8.53 -3.63
CA LEU A 67 -1.88 8.03 -2.53
C LEU A 67 -2.69 7.19 -1.53
N TYR A 68 -3.92 7.60 -1.26
CA TYR A 68 -4.85 6.83 -0.44
C TYR A 68 -5.25 5.51 -1.12
N GLU A 69 -5.58 5.53 -2.42
CA GLU A 69 -5.86 4.33 -3.21
C GLU A 69 -4.67 3.37 -3.23
N LEU A 70 -3.44 3.89 -3.37
CA LEU A 70 -2.23 3.10 -3.29
C LEU A 70 -2.08 2.44 -1.91
N SER A 71 -2.28 3.20 -0.84
CA SER A 71 -2.22 2.72 0.55
C SER A 71 -3.25 1.62 0.81
N ALA A 72 -4.48 1.80 0.31
CA ALA A 72 -5.55 0.81 0.39
C ALA A 72 -5.20 -0.50 -0.33
N ASN A 73 -4.64 -0.41 -1.54
CA ASN A 73 -4.22 -1.59 -2.30
C ASN A 73 -3.04 -2.31 -1.62
N LEU A 74 -2.07 -1.56 -1.08
CA LEU A 74 -0.95 -2.13 -0.33
C LEU A 74 -1.40 -2.85 0.94
N ALA A 75 -2.36 -2.27 1.67
CA ALA A 75 -2.95 -2.90 2.85
C ALA A 75 -3.61 -4.25 2.51
N LYS A 76 -4.42 -4.29 1.44
CA LYS A 76 -5.07 -5.53 0.98
C LYS A 76 -4.06 -6.60 0.55
N ILE A 77 -3.02 -6.22 -0.18
CA ILE A 77 -1.95 -7.14 -0.58
C ILE A 77 -1.20 -7.68 0.64
N LYS A 78 -0.84 -6.81 1.59
CA LYS A 78 -0.13 -7.21 2.82
C LYS A 78 -0.97 -8.14 3.67
N HIS A 79 -2.24 -7.80 3.89
CA HIS A 79 -3.20 -8.65 4.60
C HIS A 79 -3.37 -9.99 3.91
N ALA A 80 -3.63 -10.03 2.60
CA ALA A 80 -3.76 -11.27 1.85
C ALA A 80 -2.53 -12.18 1.96
N LYS A 81 -1.32 -11.60 2.01
CA LYS A 81 -0.07 -12.34 2.20
C LYS A 81 0.05 -12.99 3.58
N GLU A 82 -0.51 -12.39 4.63
CA GLU A 82 -0.53 -12.96 5.99
C GLU A 82 -1.37 -14.27 6.06
N PHE A 83 -2.31 -14.47 5.12
CA PHE A 83 -3.16 -15.67 5.01
C PHE A 83 -2.85 -16.55 3.81
N LEU A 84 -1.79 -16.23 3.06
CA LEU A 84 -1.15 -17.27 2.28
C LEU A 84 -0.58 -18.25 3.31
N PRO A 85 -0.79 -19.56 3.15
CA PRO A 85 0.07 -20.50 3.85
C PRO A 85 1.50 -19.99 3.63
N GLU A 86 2.29 -19.87 4.69
CA GLU A 86 3.74 -19.87 4.52
C GLU A 86 4.04 -20.93 3.46
N TYR A 87 5.00 -20.66 2.57
CA TYR A 87 5.60 -21.73 1.78
C TYR A 87 6.11 -22.80 2.77
N TYR A 88 5.22 -23.67 3.23
CA TYR A 88 5.50 -24.88 3.98
C TYR A 88 6.24 -25.72 2.94
N GLU A 89 7.55 -25.68 3.05
CA GLU A 89 8.46 -26.77 2.73
C GLU A 89 8.01 -27.60 1.51
N TYR A 90 8.12 -27.04 0.30
CA TYR A 90 8.23 -27.88 -0.90
C TYR A 90 9.70 -28.01 -1.31
N GLU A 91 10.54 -28.37 -0.33
CA GLU A 91 11.75 -29.16 -0.53
C GLU A 91 11.67 -30.36 0.43
N ALA A 92 10.61 -31.16 0.30
CA ALA A 92 10.53 -32.50 0.86
C ALA A 92 9.97 -33.45 -0.21
N ALA A 93 10.75 -33.69 -1.26
CA ALA A 93 10.65 -34.85 -2.14
C ALA A 93 12.01 -35.16 -2.75
#